data_AF-A0A355BSW0-F1
#
_entry.id   AF-A0A355BSW0-F1
#
_cell.length_a   1.000
_cell.length_b   1.000
_cell.length_c   1.000
_cell.angle_alpha   90.00
_cell.angle_beta   90.00
_cell.angle_gamma   90.00
#
_symmetry.space_group_name_H-M   'P 1'
#
loop_
_entity.id
_entity.type
_entity.pdbx_description
1 polymer ?
#
loop_
_entity_poly.entity_id
_entity_poly.type
_entity_poly.pdbx_seq_one_letter_code
_entity_poly.pdbx_strand_id
1 'polypeptide(L)'
;MRNLLTVIMLLITLEGVGQDSTRVLVSRKGLPILPEQGNWSIGLSTGPFLSYIGNSFNNTVNNPPPSFSAPGGNLVLKYMRSQTSAYRVKVGLILNSLDGKSLVQSVTGNNFPIQVMDTKTYSSTSVFLGFGLERRRGQGRLQGIYGVEASISLNSSKADYSYGNPLSVFNTNTPFTIWDDGSATPLFQTFGSSRTLKSSKGAQFGIGVSGFIGAEYFFAPKVSLGGEVGILLRTAPAGSTSSTVEFVNSSNFSITTMNTDLPQGSTKLLLTTVTSGSLNLNIYF
;
A
#
# COMPACT_ATOMS: atom_id res chain seq x y z
N MET A 1 -18.47 -22.59 -11.91
CA MET A 1 -18.36 -22.86 -10.46
C MET A 1 -17.66 -24.18 -10.14
N ARG A 2 -17.91 -25.26 -10.90
CA ARG A 2 -17.32 -26.60 -10.64
C ARG A 2 -15.78 -26.69 -10.85
N ASN A 3 -15.20 -25.79 -11.64
CA ASN A 3 -13.74 -25.76 -11.93
C ASN A 3 -12.95 -24.82 -11.00
N LEU A 4 -13.63 -23.97 -10.22
CA LEU A 4 -12.99 -23.07 -9.24
C LEU A 4 -12.65 -23.82 -7.95
N LEU A 5 -13.50 -24.78 -7.56
CA LEU A 5 -13.25 -25.65 -6.40
C LEU A 5 -12.03 -26.56 -6.59
N THR A 6 -11.75 -27.00 -7.82
CA THR A 6 -10.68 -27.96 -8.10
C THR A 6 -9.29 -27.32 -7.96
N VAL A 7 -9.15 -26.02 -8.25
CA VAL A 7 -7.88 -25.30 -8.10
C VAL A 7 -7.63 -24.92 -6.63
N ILE A 8 -8.68 -24.62 -5.87
CA ILE A 8 -8.58 -24.37 -4.41
C ILE A 8 -8.24 -25.68 -3.65
N MET A 9 -8.76 -26.82 -4.11
CA MET A 9 -8.46 -28.14 -3.51
C MET A 9 -7.03 -28.63 -3.75
N LEU A 10 -6.36 -28.20 -4.82
CA LEU A 10 -4.99 -28.66 -5.13
C LEU A 10 -3.91 -27.98 -4.26
N LEU A 11 -4.20 -26.85 -3.63
CA LEU A 11 -3.28 -26.20 -2.67
C LEU A 11 -3.36 -26.77 -1.23
N ILE A 12 -4.33 -27.64 -0.93
CA ILE A 12 -4.63 -28.07 0.45
C ILE A 12 -3.94 -29.40 0.85
N THR A 13 -3.40 -30.19 -0.08
CA THR A 13 -3.00 -31.59 0.22
C THR A 13 -1.52 -31.86 0.48
N LEU A 14 -0.72 -30.88 0.92
CA LEU A 14 0.67 -31.15 1.33
C LEU A 14 0.77 -31.45 2.84
N GLU A 15 0.12 -32.53 3.29
CA GLU A 15 0.38 -33.11 4.62
C GLU A 15 1.50 -34.14 4.52
N GLY A 16 2.74 -33.64 4.49
CA GLY A 16 3.91 -34.48 4.73
C GLY A 16 4.06 -34.73 6.23
N VAL A 17 3.76 -35.96 6.66
CA VAL A 17 4.06 -36.45 8.02
C VAL A 17 5.58 -36.53 8.17
N GLY A 18 6.17 -35.52 8.80
CA GLY A 18 7.55 -35.52 9.26
C GLY A 18 7.58 -35.68 10.78
N GLN A 19 8.10 -36.82 11.24
CA GLN A 19 8.36 -37.12 12.64
C GLN A 19 9.50 -36.21 13.13
N ASP A 20 9.21 -35.16 13.91
CA ASP A 20 10.24 -34.24 14.40
C ASP A 20 10.62 -34.59 15.84
N SER A 21 11.90 -34.94 16.02
CA SER A 21 12.46 -35.26 17.33
C SER A 21 12.57 -33.99 18.15
N THR A 22 11.94 -33.99 19.34
CA THR A 22 11.84 -32.86 20.29
C THR A 22 13.16 -32.50 20.96
N ARG A 23 14.18 -32.11 20.19
CA ARG A 23 15.34 -31.39 20.75
C ARG A 23 14.97 -29.92 20.85
N VAL A 24 14.63 -29.48 22.07
CA VAL A 24 14.43 -28.06 22.38
C VAL A 24 15.75 -27.33 22.15
N LEU A 25 15.79 -26.50 21.11
CA LEU A 25 16.94 -25.65 20.84
C LEU A 25 17.01 -24.56 21.88
N VAL A 26 17.99 -24.66 22.78
CA VAL A 26 18.22 -23.67 23.84
C VAL A 26 19.46 -22.84 23.55
N SER A 27 19.44 -21.59 24.01
CA SER A 27 20.62 -20.73 24.06
C SER A 27 21.61 -21.21 25.12
N ARG A 28 22.80 -20.59 25.17
CA ARG A 28 23.77 -20.84 26.25
C ARG A 28 23.22 -20.56 27.65
N LYS A 29 22.14 -19.79 27.77
CA LYS A 29 21.44 -19.47 29.03
C LYS A 29 20.18 -20.33 29.25
N GLY A 30 19.98 -21.40 28.49
CA GLY A 30 18.82 -22.29 28.61
C GLY A 30 17.52 -21.76 28.00
N LEU A 31 17.50 -20.54 27.44
CA LEU A 31 16.29 -19.97 26.83
C LEU A 31 15.96 -20.63 25.48
N PRO A 32 14.70 -20.98 25.19
CA PRO A 32 14.30 -21.56 23.91
C PRO A 32 14.56 -20.57 22.76
N ILE A 33 15.18 -21.07 21.70
CA ILE A 33 15.54 -20.26 20.53
C ILE A 33 14.35 -20.09 19.59
N LEU A 34 13.67 -21.19 19.34
CA LEU A 34 12.49 -21.24 18.48
C LEU A 34 11.24 -20.83 19.28
N PRO A 35 10.23 -20.28 18.59
CA PRO A 35 8.96 -19.96 19.22
C PRO A 35 8.19 -21.22 19.58
N GLU A 36 7.46 -21.13 20.69
CA GLU A 36 6.66 -22.21 21.24
C GLU A 36 5.18 -21.99 20.92
N GLN A 37 4.38 -23.04 21.12
CA GLN A 37 2.93 -22.92 21.02
C GLN A 37 2.41 -21.81 21.96
N GLY A 38 1.49 -20.99 21.46
CA GLY A 38 0.91 -19.87 22.19
C GLY A 38 1.70 -18.56 22.07
N ASN A 39 2.93 -18.59 21.57
CA ASN A 39 3.69 -17.35 21.39
C ASN A 39 3.06 -16.48 20.29
N TRP A 40 3.06 -15.18 20.54
CA TRP A 40 2.74 -14.18 19.54
C TRP A 40 4.02 -13.68 18.91
N SER A 41 3.94 -13.19 17.68
CA SER A 41 5.03 -12.47 17.06
C SER A 41 4.56 -11.22 16.35
N ILE A 42 5.42 -10.22 16.42
CA ILE A 42 5.31 -8.98 15.68
C ILE A 42 6.45 -8.97 14.67
N GLY A 43 6.07 -8.95 13.39
CA GLY A 43 6.93 -8.87 12.23
C GLY A 43 6.99 -7.45 11.70
N LEU A 44 8.21 -6.92 11.59
CA LEU A 44 8.52 -5.60 11.05
C LEU A 44 9.43 -5.81 9.85
N SER A 45 9.24 -5.02 8.79
CA SER A 45 10.16 -5.12 7.67
C SER A 45 11.55 -4.60 8.03
N THR A 46 12.57 -5.25 7.48
CA THR A 46 13.96 -4.92 7.77
C THR A 46 14.63 -4.04 6.72
N GLY A 47 13.92 -3.61 5.67
CA GLY A 47 14.48 -2.75 4.62
C GLY A 47 15.33 -1.58 5.16
N PRO A 48 14.77 -0.72 6.04
CA PRO A 48 15.51 0.38 6.65
C PRO A 48 16.69 -0.07 7.52
N PHE A 49 16.54 -1.17 8.27
CA PHE A 49 17.59 -1.71 9.14
C PHE A 49 18.78 -2.27 8.35
N LEU A 50 18.51 -3.00 7.27
CA LEU A 50 19.57 -3.58 6.42
C LEU A 50 20.27 -2.51 5.59
N SER A 51 19.52 -1.53 5.05
CA SER A 51 20.13 -0.37 4.40
C SER A 51 21.00 0.41 5.36
N TYR A 52 20.56 0.61 6.61
CA TYR A 52 21.36 1.28 7.62
C TYR A 52 22.65 0.52 7.93
N ILE A 53 22.58 -0.79 8.18
CA ILE A 53 23.76 -1.62 8.45
C ILE A 53 24.71 -1.62 7.25
N GLY A 54 24.20 -1.86 6.03
CA GLY A 54 25.01 -1.87 4.82
C GLY A 54 25.72 -0.54 4.55
N ASN A 55 25.02 0.59 4.75
CA ASN A 55 25.56 1.92 4.55
C ASN A 55 26.49 2.38 5.70
N SER A 56 26.35 1.80 6.90
CA SER A 56 27.23 2.07 8.05
C SER A 56 28.68 1.65 7.79
N PHE A 57 28.90 0.67 6.92
CA PHE A 57 30.24 0.22 6.52
C PHE A 57 30.79 0.94 5.29
N ASN A 58 30.03 1.84 4.67
CA ASN A 58 30.40 2.48 3.39
C ASN A 58 30.65 3.99 3.49
N ASN A 59 30.87 4.52 4.71
CA ASN A 59 31.25 5.91 4.98
C ASN A 59 30.38 6.97 4.24
N THR A 60 29.09 6.66 4.07
CA THR A 60 28.15 7.53 3.33
C THR A 60 27.63 8.64 4.25
N VAL A 61 27.58 9.87 3.73
CA VAL A 61 27.21 11.08 4.51
C VAL A 61 25.70 11.14 4.83
N ASN A 62 24.89 10.21 4.32
CA ASN A 62 23.43 10.18 4.48
C ASN A 62 22.94 8.77 4.89
N ASN A 63 23.31 8.32 6.08
CA ASN A 63 22.84 7.06 6.64
C ASN A 63 21.85 7.32 7.80
N PRO A 64 20.59 7.69 7.53
CA PRO A 64 19.63 7.97 8.58
C PRO A 64 19.44 6.73 9.47
N PRO A 65 19.28 6.90 10.80
CA PRO A 65 19.06 5.78 11.70
C PRO A 65 17.86 4.95 11.24
N PRO A 66 17.89 3.62 11.44
CA PRO A 66 16.82 2.79 10.96
C PRO A 66 15.55 3.13 11.72
N SER A 67 14.47 3.37 10.98
CA SER A 67 13.14 3.59 11.56
C SER A 67 12.32 2.32 11.46
N PHE A 68 11.41 2.14 12.42
CA PHE A 68 10.32 1.19 12.29
C PHE A 68 9.35 1.71 11.23
N SER A 69 9.69 1.53 9.96
CA SER A 69 8.78 1.77 8.85
C SER A 69 8.42 0.44 8.21
N ALA A 70 7.12 0.20 8.04
CA ALA A 70 6.63 -0.91 7.24
C ALA A 70 6.67 -0.46 5.76
N PRO A 71 7.56 -0.96 4.90
CA PRO A 71 7.47 -0.76 3.47
C PRO A 71 6.16 -1.36 3.00
N GLY A 72 5.40 -0.55 2.27
CA GLY A 72 4.04 -0.88 1.85
C GLY A 72 3.00 -0.86 2.98
N GLY A 73 3.35 -0.37 4.18
CA GLY A 73 2.39 -0.14 5.27
C GLY A 73 1.96 -1.38 6.05
N ASN A 74 2.51 -2.56 5.81
CA ASN A 74 1.97 -3.81 6.35
C ASN A 74 2.69 -4.27 7.65
N LEU A 75 1.96 -4.28 8.77
CA LEU A 75 2.33 -4.96 10.01
C LEU A 75 1.99 -6.46 9.89
N VAL A 76 2.93 -7.34 10.23
CA VAL A 76 2.66 -8.80 10.25
C VAL A 76 2.57 -9.26 11.70
N LEU A 77 1.46 -9.88 12.06
CA LEU A 77 1.26 -10.53 13.34
C LEU A 77 1.21 -12.04 13.13
N LYS A 78 1.88 -12.78 14.01
CA LYS A 78 1.83 -14.24 14.01
C LYS A 78 1.33 -14.75 15.37
N TYR A 79 0.55 -15.81 15.35
CA TYR A 79 0.24 -16.59 16.54
C TYR A 79 0.61 -18.04 16.31
N MET A 80 1.47 -18.58 17.18
CA MET A 80 1.99 -19.94 17.06
C MET A 80 0.96 -20.95 17.55
N ARG A 81 0.25 -21.60 16.62
CA ARG A 81 -0.68 -22.68 16.94
C ARG A 81 0.04 -23.93 17.42
N SER A 82 1.24 -24.19 16.89
CA SER A 82 2.16 -25.23 17.32
C SER A 82 3.60 -24.77 17.02
N GLN A 83 4.61 -25.58 17.38
CA GLN A 83 6.01 -25.29 17.03
C GLN A 83 6.24 -25.16 15.51
N THR A 84 5.42 -25.82 14.70
CA THR A 84 5.56 -25.86 13.23
C THR A 84 4.44 -25.13 12.49
N SER A 85 3.52 -24.46 13.19
CA SER A 85 2.34 -23.86 12.55
C SER A 85 1.94 -22.54 13.20
N ALA A 86 1.59 -21.55 12.39
CA ALA A 86 1.13 -20.25 12.86
C ALA A 86 -0.06 -19.70 12.06
N TYR A 87 -0.93 -18.97 12.75
CA TYR A 87 -1.85 -18.03 12.12
C TYR A 87 -1.11 -16.73 11.83
N ARG A 88 -1.33 -16.15 10.65
CA ARG A 88 -0.76 -14.87 10.23
C ARG A 88 -1.88 -13.87 10.01
N VAL A 89 -1.67 -12.65 10.49
CA VAL A 89 -2.49 -11.49 10.16
C VAL A 89 -1.59 -10.42 9.58
N LYS A 90 -1.97 -9.84 8.44
CA LYS A 90 -1.30 -8.69 7.85
C LYS A 90 -2.25 -7.50 7.85
N VAL A 91 -1.81 -6.38 8.41
CA VAL A 91 -2.62 -5.14 8.46
C VAL A 91 -1.84 -4.04 7.78
N GLY A 92 -2.44 -3.43 6.76
CA GLY A 92 -1.91 -2.27 6.06
C GLY A 92 -2.84 -1.08 6.19
N LEU A 93 -2.28 0.08 6.56
CA LEU A 93 -3.00 1.34 6.54
C LEU A 93 -2.09 2.44 5.98
N ILE A 94 -2.53 3.07 4.90
CA ILE A 94 -1.87 4.24 4.31
C ILE A 94 -2.91 5.33 4.21
N LEU A 95 -2.68 6.41 4.96
CA LEU A 95 -3.42 7.65 4.87
C LEU A 95 -2.46 8.71 4.37
N ASN A 96 -2.78 9.35 3.25
CA ASN A 96 -1.95 10.37 2.65
C ASN A 96 -2.77 11.63 2.42
N SER A 97 -2.19 12.79 2.72
CA SER A 97 -2.74 14.10 2.38
C SER A 97 -1.60 14.97 1.88
N LEU A 98 -1.73 15.47 0.66
CA LEU A 98 -0.73 16.30 0.01
C LEU A 98 -1.38 17.60 -0.45
N ASP A 99 -0.75 18.72 -0.14
CA ASP A 99 -1.20 20.04 -0.56
C ASP A 99 -0.25 20.61 -1.62
N GLY A 100 -0.82 20.99 -2.74
CA GLY A 100 -0.16 21.64 -3.86
C GLY A 100 -0.54 23.10 -3.93
N LYS A 101 0.44 23.97 -4.23
CA LYS A 101 0.25 25.41 -4.44
C LYS A 101 0.95 25.85 -5.72
N SER A 102 0.29 26.69 -6.50
CA SER A 102 0.80 27.23 -7.75
C SER A 102 0.35 28.68 -7.87
N LEU A 103 1.26 29.55 -8.30
CA LEU A 103 0.96 30.97 -8.52
C LEU A 103 0.60 31.18 -9.98
N VAL A 104 -0.58 31.73 -10.25
CA VAL A 104 -1.07 32.07 -11.59
C VAL A 104 -1.26 33.58 -11.70
N GLN A 105 -1.15 34.13 -12.91
CA GLN A 105 -1.38 35.56 -13.13
C GLN A 105 -2.82 35.94 -12.77
N SER A 106 -3.01 37.07 -12.09
CA SER A 106 -4.34 37.58 -11.75
C SER A 106 -5.05 38.12 -12.99
N VAL A 107 -6.35 37.88 -13.09
CA VAL A 107 -7.21 38.51 -14.10
C VAL A 107 -7.82 39.83 -13.62
N THR A 108 -7.55 40.24 -12.37
CA THR A 108 -8.09 41.44 -11.75
C THR A 108 -6.96 42.37 -11.36
N GLY A 109 -6.69 43.38 -12.17
CA GLY A 109 -5.68 44.41 -11.89
C GLY A 109 -5.00 44.94 -13.15
N ASN A 110 -4.86 46.26 -13.25
CA ASN A 110 -4.23 46.93 -14.40
C ASN A 110 -2.69 46.99 -14.32
N ASN A 111 -2.05 46.37 -13.31
CA ASN A 111 -0.60 46.46 -13.09
C ASN A 111 0.08 45.08 -12.99
N PHE A 112 1.25 44.98 -13.63
CA PHE A 112 2.12 43.81 -13.77
C PHE A 112 2.95 43.52 -12.49
N PRO A 113 3.20 42.25 -12.08
CA PRO A 113 2.37 41.06 -12.20
C PRO A 113 1.77 40.70 -10.83
N ILE A 114 0.49 41.02 -10.61
CA ILE A 114 -0.24 40.49 -9.45
C ILE A 114 -0.51 39.00 -9.72
N GLN A 115 -0.08 38.13 -8.81
CA GLN A 115 -0.35 36.70 -8.88
C GLN A 115 -1.38 36.30 -7.83
N VAL A 116 -2.21 35.32 -8.19
CA VAL A 116 -3.15 34.67 -7.27
C VAL A 116 -2.79 33.19 -7.16
N MET A 117 -3.25 32.55 -6.08
CA MET A 117 -2.86 31.19 -5.76
C MET A 117 -3.95 30.20 -6.16
N ASP A 118 -3.55 29.20 -6.93
CA ASP A 118 -4.29 27.96 -7.11
C ASP A 118 -3.79 26.93 -6.11
N THR A 119 -4.70 26.15 -5.56
CA THR A 119 -4.38 25.09 -4.60
C THR A 119 -5.05 23.77 -4.97
N LYS A 120 -4.37 22.67 -4.66
CA LYS A 120 -4.91 21.32 -4.73
C LYS A 120 -4.69 20.63 -3.39
N THR A 121 -5.72 19.98 -2.86
CA THR A 121 -5.56 19.02 -1.77
C THR A 121 -5.88 17.63 -2.28
N TYR A 122 -4.87 16.77 -2.30
CA TYR A 122 -5.02 15.35 -2.65
C TYR A 122 -5.03 14.51 -1.38
N SER A 123 -6.03 13.66 -1.23
CA SER A 123 -6.09 12.68 -0.14
C SER A 123 -6.26 11.28 -0.70
N SER A 124 -5.56 10.31 -0.12
CA SER A 124 -5.76 8.90 -0.41
C SER A 124 -5.82 8.05 0.85
N THR A 125 -6.57 6.97 0.75
CA THR A 125 -6.72 5.96 1.79
C THR A 125 -6.53 4.59 1.16
N SER A 126 -5.61 3.81 1.70
CA SER A 126 -5.43 2.41 1.39
C SER A 126 -5.49 1.61 2.68
N VAL A 127 -6.37 0.62 2.70
CA VAL A 127 -6.47 -0.35 3.79
C VAL A 127 -6.23 -1.73 3.21
N PHE A 128 -5.45 -2.54 3.90
CA PHE A 128 -5.19 -3.93 3.57
C PHE A 128 -5.39 -4.79 4.82
N LEU A 129 -6.07 -5.92 4.65
CA LEU A 129 -6.19 -6.93 5.68
C LEU A 129 -5.96 -8.30 5.06
N GLY A 130 -5.01 -9.04 5.60
CA GLY A 130 -4.67 -10.40 5.20
C GLY A 130 -4.78 -11.35 6.38
N PHE A 131 -5.28 -12.56 6.14
CA PHE A 131 -5.24 -13.68 7.08
C PHE A 131 -4.67 -14.90 6.38
N GLY A 132 -3.73 -15.58 7.04
CA GLY A 132 -3.04 -16.72 6.46
C GLY A 132 -2.66 -17.81 7.45
N LEU A 133 -2.30 -18.95 6.87
CA LEU A 133 -1.75 -20.10 7.56
C LEU A 133 -0.29 -20.26 7.15
N GLU A 134 0.58 -20.37 8.14
CA GLU A 134 2.00 -20.64 7.95
C GLU A 134 2.36 -22.00 8.54
N ARG A 135 3.13 -22.77 7.78
CA ARG A 135 3.81 -23.97 8.22
C ARG A 135 5.31 -23.73 8.20
N ARG A 136 5.99 -24.33 9.16
CA ARG A 136 7.45 -24.31 9.29
C ARG A 136 8.00 -25.72 9.16
N ARG A 137 9.15 -25.84 8.53
CA ARG A 137 9.88 -27.10 8.37
C ARG A 137 11.38 -26.84 8.50
N GLY A 138 12.03 -27.54 9.41
CA GLY A 138 13.47 -27.46 9.59
C GLY A 138 13.89 -27.81 11.00
N GLN A 139 15.15 -28.18 11.14
CA GLN A 139 15.78 -28.40 12.44
C GLN A 139 16.82 -27.32 12.67
N GLY A 140 16.88 -26.80 13.89
CA GLY A 140 17.86 -25.77 14.24
C GLY A 140 17.33 -24.34 14.08
N ARG A 141 18.28 -23.41 13.93
CA ARG A 141 18.03 -21.97 13.84
C ARG A 141 17.49 -21.52 12.49
N LEU A 142 17.70 -22.31 11.43
CA LEU A 142 17.18 -22.03 10.10
C LEU A 142 15.91 -22.84 9.89
N GLN A 143 14.79 -22.15 9.70
CA GLN A 143 13.47 -22.72 9.54
C GLN A 143 12.94 -22.35 8.16
N GLY A 144 12.61 -23.34 7.32
CA GLY A 144 11.84 -23.09 6.11
C GLY A 144 10.40 -22.73 6.49
N ILE A 145 9.82 -21.76 5.81
CA ILE A 145 8.43 -21.32 6.02
C ILE A 145 7.66 -21.37 4.71
N TYR A 146 6.40 -21.77 4.76
CA TYR A 146 5.52 -21.74 3.59
C TYR A 146 4.06 -21.65 4.02
N GLY A 147 3.20 -21.20 3.12
CA GLY A 147 1.79 -21.09 3.46
C GLY A 147 0.94 -20.37 2.43
N VAL A 148 -0.28 -20.08 2.86
CA VAL A 148 -1.30 -19.41 2.05
C VAL A 148 -1.96 -18.30 2.85
N GLU A 149 -2.38 -17.24 2.17
CA GLU A 149 -3.01 -16.07 2.77
C GLU A 149 -4.14 -15.56 1.87
N ALA A 150 -5.31 -15.32 2.45
CA ALA A 150 -6.40 -14.59 1.83
C ALA A 150 -6.36 -13.13 2.29
N SER A 151 -6.71 -12.21 1.40
CA SER A 151 -6.63 -10.77 1.67
C SER A 151 -7.78 -10.00 1.06
N ILE A 152 -8.07 -8.87 1.69
CA ILE A 152 -8.95 -7.83 1.18
C ILE A 152 -8.22 -6.51 1.19
N SER A 153 -8.60 -5.61 0.29
CA SER A 153 -8.06 -4.26 0.23
C SER A 153 -9.14 -3.25 -0.14
N LEU A 154 -9.03 -2.06 0.41
CA LEU A 154 -9.87 -0.93 0.08
C LEU A 154 -8.98 0.25 -0.30
N ASN A 155 -9.15 0.78 -1.51
CA ASN A 155 -8.40 1.94 -1.97
C ASN A 155 -9.36 3.04 -2.40
N SER A 156 -9.09 4.28 -2.02
CA SER A 156 -9.84 5.45 -2.49
C SER A 156 -8.93 6.66 -2.55
N SER A 157 -9.30 7.62 -3.40
CA SER A 157 -8.64 8.91 -3.45
C SER A 157 -9.57 10.03 -3.87
N LYS A 158 -9.21 11.24 -3.47
CA LYS A 158 -9.90 12.47 -3.87
C LYS A 158 -8.89 13.60 -4.08
N ALA A 159 -9.24 14.50 -4.98
CA ALA A 159 -8.56 15.76 -5.20
C ALA A 159 -9.61 16.87 -5.19
N ASP A 160 -9.42 17.84 -4.30
CA ASP A 160 -10.20 19.06 -4.25
C ASP A 160 -9.32 20.21 -4.78
N TYR A 161 -9.88 21.04 -5.67
CA TYR A 161 -9.18 22.14 -6.34
C TYR A 161 -9.82 23.47 -5.99
N SER A 162 -8.99 24.47 -5.71
CA SER A 162 -9.41 25.86 -5.54
C SER A 162 -8.55 26.74 -6.41
N TYR A 163 -9.18 27.70 -7.08
CA TYR A 163 -8.54 28.55 -8.05
C TYR A 163 -8.59 30.01 -7.60
N GLY A 164 -7.46 30.69 -7.71
CA GLY A 164 -7.33 32.08 -7.26
C GLY A 164 -8.12 33.05 -8.14
N ASN A 165 -8.24 32.74 -9.43
CA ASN A 165 -9.04 33.52 -10.37
C ASN A 165 -10.44 32.90 -10.52
N PRO A 166 -11.55 33.65 -10.36
CA PRO A 166 -12.87 33.16 -10.73
C PRO A 166 -12.97 33.03 -12.26
N LEU A 167 -13.74 32.06 -12.74
CA LEU A 167 -14.16 32.06 -14.15
C LEU A 167 -15.00 33.31 -14.43
N SER A 168 -15.00 33.76 -15.68
CA SER A 168 -15.81 34.91 -16.11
C SER A 168 -16.54 34.58 -17.40
N VAL A 169 -17.82 34.95 -17.46
CA VAL A 169 -18.64 34.83 -18.69
C VAL A 169 -18.22 35.84 -19.75
N PHE A 170 -17.43 36.86 -19.36
CA PHE A 170 -16.90 37.91 -20.24
C PHE A 170 -15.42 37.67 -20.61
N ASN A 171 -14.74 36.75 -19.91
CA ASN A 171 -13.36 36.37 -20.20
C ASN A 171 -13.22 34.85 -20.19
N THR A 172 -13.26 34.27 -21.38
CA THR A 172 -13.15 32.82 -21.62
C THR A 172 -11.72 32.28 -21.52
N ASN A 173 -10.75 33.14 -21.22
CA ASN A 173 -9.33 32.84 -21.17
C ASN A 173 -8.78 33.03 -19.74
N THR A 174 -9.46 32.44 -18.76
CA THR A 174 -9.04 32.55 -17.35
C THR A 174 -7.85 31.61 -17.10
N PRO A 175 -6.70 32.10 -16.59
CA PRO A 175 -5.56 31.27 -16.26
C PRO A 175 -5.84 30.39 -15.05
N PHE A 176 -5.41 29.14 -15.13
CA PHE A 176 -5.46 28.17 -14.04
C PHE A 176 -4.38 27.09 -14.17
N THR A 177 -4.10 26.40 -13.08
CA THR A 177 -3.11 25.33 -13.00
C THR A 177 -3.72 23.97 -13.33
N ILE A 178 -3.04 23.20 -14.19
CA ILE A 178 -3.26 21.76 -14.37
C ILE A 178 -2.30 21.01 -13.45
N TRP A 179 -2.84 20.04 -12.73
CA TRP A 179 -2.11 19.26 -11.74
C TRP A 179 -1.97 17.81 -12.21
N ASP A 180 -0.90 17.15 -11.77
CA ASP A 180 -0.71 15.72 -12.02
C ASP A 180 -1.70 14.89 -11.18
N ASP A 181 -2.21 13.79 -11.73
CA ASP A 181 -3.17 12.94 -11.01
C ASP A 181 -2.46 12.16 -9.90
N GLY A 182 -3.08 12.08 -8.72
CA GLY A 182 -2.48 11.37 -7.59
C GLY A 182 -1.30 12.06 -6.89
N SER A 183 -0.89 13.26 -7.31
CA SER A 183 0.18 14.04 -6.67
C SER A 183 -0.25 15.49 -6.37
N ALA A 184 0.56 16.22 -5.60
CA ALA A 184 0.37 17.64 -5.29
C ALA A 184 1.21 18.57 -6.20
N THR A 185 1.85 18.02 -7.23
CA THR A 185 2.75 18.79 -8.10
C THR A 185 1.99 19.44 -9.25
N PRO A 186 2.20 20.74 -9.53
CA PRO A 186 1.67 21.37 -10.73
C PRO A 186 2.39 20.81 -11.96
N LEU A 187 1.67 20.58 -13.06
CA LEU A 187 2.26 20.16 -14.34
C LEU A 187 2.58 21.38 -15.20
N PHE A 188 1.57 22.18 -15.52
CA PHE A 188 1.67 23.40 -16.32
C PHE A 188 0.47 24.31 -16.05
N GLN A 189 0.60 25.57 -16.44
CA GLN A 189 -0.52 26.52 -16.44
C GLN A 189 -1.16 26.54 -17.82
N THR A 190 -2.48 26.66 -17.85
CA THR A 190 -3.25 26.82 -19.08
C THR A 190 -4.30 27.91 -18.88
N PHE A 191 -5.02 28.23 -19.94
CA PHE A 191 -6.11 29.17 -19.92
C PHE A 191 -7.38 28.51 -20.45
N GLY A 192 -8.53 28.91 -19.93
CA GLY A 192 -9.79 28.41 -20.45
C GLY A 192 -11.00 28.86 -19.68
N SER A 193 -12.11 28.23 -20.03
CA SER A 193 -13.47 28.49 -19.52
C SER A 193 -14.07 27.31 -18.77
N SER A 194 -13.29 26.26 -18.53
CA SER A 194 -13.73 25.04 -17.88
C SER A 194 -12.57 24.42 -17.12
N ARG A 195 -12.82 23.99 -15.88
CA ARG A 195 -11.80 23.37 -15.01
C ARG A 195 -12.45 22.52 -13.92
N THR A 196 -11.69 21.55 -13.44
CA THR A 196 -12.15 20.58 -12.45
C THR A 196 -12.07 21.18 -11.04
N LEU A 197 -13.17 21.18 -10.30
CA LEU A 197 -13.21 21.56 -8.88
C LEU A 197 -12.98 20.36 -7.96
N LYS A 198 -13.39 19.18 -8.40
CA LYS A 198 -13.25 17.95 -7.62
C LYS A 198 -13.08 16.75 -8.53
N SER A 199 -12.19 15.86 -8.16
CA SER A 199 -12.07 14.53 -8.76
C SER A 199 -11.96 13.50 -7.66
N SER A 200 -12.67 12.38 -7.77
CA SER A 200 -12.58 11.30 -6.80
C SER A 200 -12.65 9.94 -7.46
N LYS A 201 -11.83 9.02 -6.95
CA LYS A 201 -11.90 7.59 -7.22
C LYS A 201 -12.56 6.96 -6.00
N GLY A 202 -13.80 6.51 -6.20
CA GLY A 202 -14.60 5.80 -5.21
C GLY A 202 -13.91 4.52 -4.75
N ALA A 203 -14.42 3.97 -3.65
CA ALA A 203 -13.79 2.86 -2.96
C ALA A 203 -13.65 1.62 -3.85
N GLN A 204 -12.40 1.18 -4.05
CA GLN A 204 -12.02 -0.01 -4.80
C GLN A 204 -11.82 -1.16 -3.84
N PHE A 205 -12.76 -2.11 -3.82
CA PHE A 205 -12.69 -3.29 -2.98
C PHE A 205 -12.02 -4.47 -3.72
N GLY A 206 -10.75 -4.72 -3.42
CA GLY A 206 -9.99 -5.84 -3.96
C GLY A 206 -10.02 -7.04 -3.04
N ILE A 207 -10.07 -8.25 -3.60
CA ILE A 207 -9.85 -9.52 -2.90
C ILE A 207 -8.62 -10.20 -3.49
N GLY A 208 -7.87 -10.93 -2.67
CA GLY A 208 -6.69 -11.65 -3.12
C GLY A 208 -6.43 -12.92 -2.35
N VAL A 209 -5.75 -13.86 -3.00
CA VAL A 209 -5.20 -15.07 -2.40
C VAL A 209 -3.75 -15.15 -2.82
N SER A 210 -2.87 -15.44 -1.87
CA SER A 210 -1.43 -15.61 -2.10
C SER A 210 -0.91 -16.90 -1.51
N GLY A 211 0.08 -17.47 -2.18
CA GLY A 211 0.95 -18.52 -1.63
C GLY A 211 2.35 -17.96 -1.44
N PHE A 212 3.02 -18.37 -0.36
CA PHE A 212 4.37 -17.92 -0.06
C PHE A 212 5.28 -19.08 0.36
N ILE A 213 6.57 -18.91 0.11
CA ILE A 213 7.65 -19.79 0.58
C ILE A 213 8.85 -18.92 0.97
N GLY A 214 9.60 -19.34 1.98
CA GLY A 214 10.70 -18.56 2.51
C GLY A 214 11.55 -19.33 3.51
N ALA A 215 12.46 -18.60 4.13
CA ALA A 215 13.28 -19.09 5.23
C ALA A 215 13.37 -18.03 6.33
N GLU A 216 13.46 -18.48 7.57
CA GLU A 216 13.52 -17.69 8.79
C GLU A 216 14.70 -18.17 9.64
N TYR A 217 15.63 -17.27 9.96
CA TYR A 217 16.84 -17.56 10.74
C TYR A 217 16.79 -16.91 12.13
N PHE A 218 16.91 -17.73 13.18
CA PHE A 218 16.92 -17.31 14.58
C PHE A 218 18.33 -17.01 15.07
N PHE A 219 18.69 -15.72 15.11
CA PHE A 219 19.99 -15.27 15.58
C PHE A 219 20.04 -15.12 17.12
N ALA A 220 18.89 -14.87 17.76
CA ALA A 220 18.73 -14.80 19.22
C ALA A 220 17.48 -15.56 19.69
N PRO A 221 17.32 -15.82 21.00
CA PRO A 221 16.12 -16.45 21.53
C PRO A 221 14.86 -15.69 21.14
N LYS A 222 13.93 -16.37 20.46
CA LYS A 222 12.66 -15.78 20.02
C LYS A 222 12.81 -14.53 19.14
N VAL A 223 13.94 -14.35 18.46
CA VAL A 223 14.15 -13.26 17.50
C VAL A 223 14.73 -13.83 16.21
N SER A 224 14.10 -13.48 15.08
CA SER A 224 14.48 -14.01 13.78
C SER A 224 14.50 -12.96 12.68
N LEU A 225 15.30 -13.25 11.64
CA LEU A 225 15.27 -12.56 10.37
C LEU A 225 14.81 -13.54 9.30
N GLY A 226 13.74 -13.21 8.56
CA GLY A 226 13.21 -14.09 7.52
C GLY A 226 12.97 -13.37 6.20
N GLY A 227 13.11 -14.11 5.10
CA GLY A 227 12.75 -13.66 3.76
C GLY A 227 11.67 -14.57 3.18
N GLU A 228 10.64 -13.99 2.56
CA GLU A 228 9.58 -14.72 1.85
C GLU A 228 9.43 -14.21 0.41
N VAL A 229 9.17 -15.12 -0.52
CA VAL A 229 8.71 -14.84 -1.90
C VAL A 229 7.37 -15.53 -2.12
N GLY A 230 6.57 -15.04 -3.06
CA GLY A 230 5.23 -15.60 -3.24
C GLY A 230 4.59 -15.35 -4.60
N ILE A 231 3.43 -15.95 -4.78
CA ILE A 231 2.54 -15.74 -5.92
C ILE A 231 1.24 -15.17 -5.38
N LEU A 232 0.69 -14.17 -6.07
CA LEU A 232 -0.55 -13.49 -5.71
C LEU A 232 -1.54 -13.54 -6.88
N LEU A 233 -2.74 -14.01 -6.58
CA LEU A 233 -3.91 -13.86 -7.42
C LEU A 233 -4.82 -12.83 -6.76
N ARG A 234 -5.18 -11.75 -7.45
CA ARG A 234 -6.08 -10.73 -6.89
C ARG A 234 -7.03 -10.14 -7.92
N THR A 235 -8.17 -9.64 -7.45
CA THR A 235 -8.99 -8.72 -8.24
C THR A 235 -8.41 -7.30 -8.14
N ALA A 236 -8.51 -6.57 -9.24
CA ALA A 236 -8.21 -5.15 -9.33
C ALA A 236 -9.45 -4.46 -9.92
N PRO A 237 -10.45 -4.12 -9.09
CA PRO A 237 -11.62 -3.40 -9.54
C PRO A 237 -11.25 -1.97 -9.91
N ALA A 238 -11.80 -1.47 -11.02
CA ALA A 238 -11.89 -0.04 -11.21
C ALA A 238 -12.82 0.55 -10.13
N GLY A 239 -12.52 1.75 -9.63
CA GLY A 239 -13.45 2.46 -8.75
C GLY A 239 -14.49 3.20 -9.58
N SER A 240 -15.66 3.52 -9.01
CA SER A 240 -16.47 4.59 -9.57
C SER A 240 -15.63 5.87 -9.59
N THR A 241 -15.83 6.72 -10.59
CA THR A 241 -15.10 7.99 -10.68
C THR A 241 -16.10 9.12 -10.71
N SER A 242 -15.92 10.14 -9.87
CA SER A 242 -16.75 11.33 -9.89
C SER A 242 -15.88 12.55 -10.15
N SER A 243 -16.34 13.43 -11.04
CA SER A 243 -15.68 14.69 -11.38
C SER A 243 -16.68 15.83 -11.35
N THR A 244 -16.40 16.86 -10.58
CA THR A 244 -17.13 18.13 -10.61
C THR A 244 -16.32 19.12 -11.43
N VAL A 245 -16.91 19.63 -12.51
CA VAL A 245 -16.30 20.61 -13.40
C VAL A 245 -17.13 21.89 -13.36
N GLU A 246 -16.48 23.02 -13.14
CA GLU A 246 -17.09 24.32 -13.38
C GLU A 246 -16.76 24.80 -14.79
N PHE A 247 -17.74 25.41 -15.46
CA PHE A 247 -17.55 25.95 -16.80
C PHE A 247 -18.45 27.15 -17.08
N VAL A 248 -18.04 27.97 -18.05
CA VAL A 248 -18.84 29.06 -18.60
C VAL A 248 -19.87 28.50 -19.57
N ASN A 249 -21.16 28.68 -19.28
CA ASN A 249 -22.25 28.43 -20.20
C ASN A 249 -22.50 29.68 -21.05
N SER A 250 -21.96 29.69 -22.27
CA SER A 250 -22.06 30.81 -23.20
C SER A 250 -23.49 31.08 -23.70
N SER A 251 -24.40 30.11 -23.61
CA SER A 251 -25.80 30.30 -24.05
C SER A 251 -26.59 31.14 -23.05
N ASN A 252 -26.26 31.01 -21.77
CA ASN A 252 -26.98 31.66 -20.67
C ASN A 252 -26.12 32.68 -19.91
N PHE A 253 -24.93 33.03 -20.44
CA PHE A 253 -23.96 33.94 -19.80
C PHE A 253 -23.80 33.69 -18.29
N SER A 254 -23.64 32.42 -17.90
CA SER A 254 -23.56 32.01 -16.50
C SER A 254 -22.43 31.02 -16.29
N ILE A 255 -21.93 30.93 -15.05
CA ILE A 255 -20.98 29.90 -14.63
C ILE A 255 -21.81 28.78 -13.99
N THR A 256 -21.63 27.56 -14.48
CA THR A 256 -22.38 26.39 -14.01
C THR A 256 -21.43 25.27 -13.64
N THR A 257 -21.82 24.45 -12.67
CA THR A 257 -21.10 23.21 -12.32
C THR A 257 -21.81 22.00 -12.89
N MET A 258 -21.05 21.07 -13.47
CA MET A 258 -21.52 19.75 -13.87
C MET A 258 -20.83 18.69 -13.02
N ASN A 259 -21.62 17.77 -12.50
CA ASN A 259 -21.11 16.55 -11.88
C ASN A 259 -21.20 15.41 -12.89
N THR A 260 -20.08 14.76 -13.13
CA THR A 260 -19.98 13.59 -13.98
C THR A 260 -19.60 12.40 -13.11
N ASP A 261 -20.55 11.51 -12.91
CA ASP A 261 -20.33 10.24 -12.21
C ASP A 261 -20.23 9.12 -13.22
N LEU A 262 -19.05 8.50 -13.29
CA LEU A 262 -18.83 7.27 -14.04
C LEU A 262 -19.01 6.08 -13.10
N PRO A 263 -19.91 5.13 -13.44
CA PRO A 263 -20.07 3.92 -12.66
C PRO A 263 -18.79 3.09 -12.67
N GLN A 264 -18.74 2.10 -11.79
CA GLN A 264 -17.60 1.20 -11.67
C GLN A 264 -17.23 0.60 -13.04
N GLY A 265 -15.98 0.79 -13.46
CA GLY A 265 -15.44 0.13 -14.66
C GLY A 265 -15.21 -1.37 -14.46
N SER A 266 -14.70 -2.05 -15.49
CA SER A 266 -14.45 -3.49 -15.43
C SER A 266 -13.48 -3.89 -14.32
N THR A 267 -13.77 -5.01 -13.66
CA THR A 267 -12.85 -5.64 -12.71
C THR A 267 -11.86 -6.53 -13.46
N LYS A 268 -10.56 -6.38 -13.19
CA LYS A 268 -9.51 -7.24 -13.75
C LYS A 268 -9.14 -8.33 -12.75
N LEU A 269 -8.84 -9.53 -13.23
CA LEU A 269 -8.16 -10.57 -12.46
C LEU A 269 -6.67 -10.52 -12.80
N LEU A 270 -5.82 -10.41 -11.79
CA LEU A 270 -4.37 -10.33 -11.94
C LEU A 270 -3.71 -11.51 -11.23
N LEU A 271 -3.00 -12.33 -11.99
CA LEU A 271 -2.03 -13.29 -11.46
C LEU A 271 -0.63 -12.69 -11.62
N THR A 272 0.10 -12.60 -10.52
CA THR A 272 1.46 -12.05 -10.54
C THR A 272 2.35 -12.81 -9.56
N THR A 273 3.60 -13.02 -9.96
CA THR A 273 4.66 -13.44 -9.04
C THR A 273 5.12 -12.21 -8.27
N VAL A 274 5.05 -12.27 -6.94
CA VAL A 274 5.59 -11.24 -6.07
C VAL A 274 7.06 -11.59 -5.84
N THR A 275 7.89 -11.23 -6.81
CA THR A 275 9.32 -11.56 -6.84
C THR A 275 10.15 -10.66 -5.92
N SER A 276 9.59 -9.53 -5.47
CA SER A 276 10.19 -8.68 -4.45
C SER A 276 9.89 -9.28 -3.07
N GLY A 277 10.74 -10.19 -2.63
CA GLY A 277 10.56 -10.84 -1.34
C GLY A 277 10.57 -9.85 -0.19
N SER A 278 9.71 -10.03 0.81
CA SER A 278 9.74 -9.21 2.02
C SER A 278 10.74 -9.80 3.01
N LEU A 279 11.66 -8.98 3.49
CA LEU A 279 12.52 -9.31 4.62
C LEU A 279 11.87 -8.79 5.91
N ASN A 280 11.69 -9.67 6.89
CA ASN A 280 10.98 -9.41 8.13
C ASN A 280 11.82 -9.78 9.34
N LEU A 281 11.94 -8.86 10.29
CA LEU A 281 12.43 -9.09 11.64
C LEU A 281 11.21 -9.48 12.47
N ASN A 282 11.24 -10.65 13.09
CA ASN A 282 10.15 -11.11 13.93
C ASN A 282 10.64 -11.26 15.37
N ILE A 283 9.84 -10.73 16.30
CA ILE A 283 10.07 -10.86 17.73
C ILE A 283 8.91 -11.68 18.29
N TYR A 284 9.23 -12.80 18.94
CA TYR A 284 8.24 -13.71 19.54
C TYR A 284 8.20 -13.54 21.07
N PHE A 285 7.02 -13.60 21.66
CA PHE A 285 6.82 -13.56 23.12
C PHE A 285 5.80 -14.60 23.57
#